data_AF-A0A8X6I453-F1
#
_entry.id   AF-A0A8X6I453-F1
#
_cell.length_a   1.000
_cell.length_b   1.000
_cell.length_c   1.000
_cell.angle_alpha   90.00
_cell.angle_beta   90.00
_cell.angle_gamma   90.00
#
_symmetry.space_group_name_H-M   'P 1'
#
loop_
_entity.id
_entity.type
_entity.pdbx_description
1 polymer ?
#
loop_
_entity_poly.entity_id
_entity_poly.type
_entity_poly.pdbx_seq_one_letter_code
_entity_poly.pdbx_strand_id
1 'polypeptide(L)'
;MEAQKTLLRSAQKECFNEEGRKSLKNFQVFTDNDGILRLKSRIANEDELPEFIAPLILPPKHLVIKRLIEQEHLVHKHAGTSILTILRERFWIIKGRRTISSVIRDCIICKRQKTKNLEVPISTSASRSNQTISSI
;
A
#
# COMPACT_ATOMS: atom_id res chain seq x y z
N MET A 1 12.32 -9.70 -16.74
CA MET A 1 11.19 -8.74 -16.82
C MET A 1 9.93 -9.43 -17.33
N GLU A 2 10.02 -10.29 -18.35
CA GLU A 2 8.83 -10.78 -19.06
C GLU A 2 7.96 -11.73 -18.22
N ALA A 3 8.55 -12.59 -17.40
CA ALA A 3 7.79 -13.46 -16.50
C ALA A 3 6.89 -12.67 -15.52
N GLN A 4 7.38 -11.53 -15.01
CA GLN A 4 6.60 -10.67 -14.11
C GLN A 4 5.41 -10.07 -14.85
N LYS A 5 5.64 -9.52 -16.05
CA LYS A 5 4.56 -8.98 -16.91
C LYS A 5 3.51 -10.04 -17.23
N THR A 6 3.92 -11.27 -17.53
CA THR A 6 2.99 -12.39 -17.80
C THR A 6 2.07 -12.66 -16.61
N LEU A 7 2.61 -12.71 -15.39
CA LEU A 7 1.80 -12.91 -14.18
C LEU A 7 0.83 -11.75 -13.94
N LEU A 8 1.28 -10.52 -14.16
CA LEU A 8 0.43 -9.33 -14.02
C LEU A 8 -0.69 -9.32 -15.07
N ARG A 9 -0.40 -9.73 -16.30
CA ARG A 9 -1.38 -9.88 -17.39
C ARG A 9 -2.45 -10.91 -17.04
N SER A 10 -2.06 -12.08 -16.48
CA SER A 10 -3.02 -13.08 -16.01
C SER A 10 -3.92 -12.51 -14.92
N ALA A 11 -3.31 -11.89 -13.90
CA ALA A 11 -4.04 -11.26 -12.80
C ALA A 11 -5.04 -10.19 -13.29
N GLN A 12 -4.65 -9.39 -14.29
CA GLN A 12 -5.55 -8.41 -14.90
C GLN A 12 -6.71 -9.08 -15.66
N LYS A 13 -6.45 -10.12 -16.46
CA LYS A 13 -7.52 -10.83 -17.18
C LYS A 13 -8.54 -11.45 -16.21
N GLU A 14 -8.07 -12.03 -15.12
CA GLU A 14 -8.91 -12.63 -14.08
C GLU A 14 -9.72 -11.57 -13.31
N CYS A 15 -9.11 -10.43 -12.98
CA CYS A 15 -9.74 -9.43 -12.10
C CYS A 15 -10.49 -8.30 -12.84
N PHE A 16 -10.11 -7.98 -14.08
CA PHE A 16 -10.71 -6.92 -14.91
C PHE A 16 -11.53 -7.52 -16.06
N ASN A 17 -12.32 -8.54 -15.73
CA ASN A 17 -13.44 -9.00 -16.56
C ASN A 17 -14.54 -7.90 -16.67
N GLU A 18 -15.66 -8.20 -17.33
CA GLU A 18 -16.73 -7.22 -17.59
C GLU A 18 -17.19 -6.48 -16.33
N GLU A 19 -17.34 -7.20 -15.22
CA GLU A 19 -17.77 -6.63 -13.95
C GLU A 19 -16.63 -5.90 -13.22
N GLY A 20 -15.43 -6.47 -13.25
CA GLY A 20 -14.22 -5.90 -12.68
C GLY A 20 -13.84 -4.55 -13.31
N ARG A 21 -14.13 -4.36 -14.61
CA ARG A 21 -13.92 -3.09 -15.32
C ARG A 21 -14.76 -1.94 -14.77
N LYS A 22 -15.83 -2.19 -14.00
CA LYS A 22 -16.57 -1.12 -13.28
C LYS A 22 -15.64 -0.34 -12.34
N SER A 23 -14.60 -0.98 -11.80
CA SER A 23 -13.60 -0.32 -10.96
C SER A 23 -12.65 0.61 -11.72
N LEU A 24 -12.63 0.53 -13.06
CA LEU A 24 -11.78 1.31 -13.94
C LEU A 24 -12.45 2.59 -14.47
N LYS A 25 -13.75 2.80 -14.22
CA LYS A 25 -14.54 3.89 -14.81
C LYS A 25 -13.96 5.30 -14.63
N ASN A 26 -13.26 5.55 -13.53
CA ASN A 26 -12.69 6.85 -13.20
C ASN A 26 -11.22 6.99 -13.67
N PHE A 27 -10.71 6.00 -14.40
CA PHE A 27 -9.35 5.95 -14.88
C PHE A 27 -9.36 5.96 -16.41
N GLN A 28 -8.47 6.75 -17.01
CA GLN A 28 -8.20 6.63 -18.44
C GLN A 28 -7.26 5.45 -18.63
N VAL A 29 -7.80 4.30 -19.03
CA VAL A 29 -7.06 3.05 -19.18
C VAL A 29 -6.93 2.72 -20.66
N PHE A 30 -5.75 2.30 -21.08
CA PHE A 30 -5.49 1.74 -22.40
C PHE A 30 -4.78 0.39 -22.28
N THR A 31 -4.76 -0.37 -23.37
CA THR A 31 -4.04 -1.65 -23.44
C THR A 31 -2.77 -1.42 -24.25
N ASP A 32 -1.62 -1.85 -23.74
CA ASP A 32 -0.35 -1.76 -24.45
C ASP A 32 -0.16 -2.92 -25.47
N ASN A 33 0.95 -2.89 -26.21
CA ASN A 33 1.34 -3.94 -27.16
C ASN A 33 1.52 -5.31 -26.49
N ASP A 34 1.87 -5.31 -25.20
CA ASP A 34 1.94 -6.48 -24.34
C ASP A 34 0.57 -6.88 -23.79
N GLY A 35 -0.56 -6.37 -24.31
CA GLY A 35 -1.93 -6.70 -23.90
C GLY A 35 -2.19 -6.51 -22.40
N ILE A 36 -1.49 -5.59 -21.75
CA ILE A 36 -1.60 -5.24 -20.34
C ILE A 36 -2.28 -3.88 -20.23
N LEU A 37 -3.18 -3.76 -19.26
CA LEU A 37 -3.86 -2.51 -18.96
C LEU A 37 -2.91 -1.54 -18.27
N ARG A 38 -2.86 -0.30 -18.77
CA ARG A 38 -2.05 0.81 -18.25
C ARG A 38 -2.90 2.05 -18.06
N LEU A 39 -2.47 2.90 -17.12
CA LEU A 39 -3.08 4.20 -16.90
C LEU A 39 -2.48 5.24 -17.84
N LYS A 40 -3.31 5.95 -18.60
CA LYS A 40 -2.88 7.10 -19.39
C LYS A 40 -2.65 8.28 -18.46
N SER A 41 -1.45 8.86 -18.48
CA SER A 41 -1.19 10.12 -17.76
C SER A 41 -1.70 11.30 -18.58
N ARG A 42 -2.02 12.40 -17.88
CA ARG A 42 -2.47 13.65 -18.53
C ARG A 42 -1.39 14.34 -19.38
N ILE A 43 -0.14 13.94 -19.22
CA ILE A 43 1.03 14.56 -19.86
C ILE A 43 1.44 13.79 -21.13
N ALA A 44 0.87 12.61 -21.36
CA ALA A 44 1.29 11.72 -22.42
C ALA A 44 0.58 11.99 -23.77
N ASN A 45 1.35 12.54 -24.71
CA ASN A 45 1.14 12.37 -26.15
C ASN A 45 1.85 11.07 -26.62
N GLU A 46 1.53 10.60 -27.81
CA GLU A 46 1.54 9.21 -28.30
C GLU A 46 2.85 8.36 -28.29
N ASP A 47 2.58 7.05 -28.46
CA ASP A 47 3.34 5.90 -28.96
C ASP A 47 4.51 5.24 -28.19
N GLU A 48 5.34 5.94 -27.43
CA GLU A 48 6.39 5.27 -26.64
C GLU A 48 6.61 5.92 -25.28
N LEU A 49 5.74 5.58 -24.33
CA LEU A 49 5.81 6.12 -22.98
C LEU A 49 6.63 5.21 -22.06
N PRO A 50 7.67 5.74 -21.39
CA PRO A 50 8.35 5.06 -20.30
C PRO A 50 7.35 4.53 -19.24
N GLU A 51 7.73 3.45 -18.54
CA GLU A 51 6.89 2.83 -17.48
C GLU A 51 6.40 3.84 -16.42
N PHE A 52 7.21 4.86 -16.12
CA PHE A 52 6.84 5.91 -15.17
C PHE A 52 5.77 6.87 -15.68
N ILE A 53 5.64 7.02 -17.01
CA ILE A 53 4.64 7.90 -17.62
C ILE A 53 3.29 7.17 -17.76
N ALA A 54 3.31 5.86 -17.90
CA ALA A 54 2.11 5.03 -18.05
C ALA A 54 2.17 3.76 -17.17
N PRO A 55 1.90 3.88 -15.85
CA PRO A 55 2.03 2.75 -14.92
C PRO A 55 0.98 1.66 -15.19
N LEU A 56 1.33 0.41 -14.90
CA LEU A 56 0.43 -0.74 -15.04
C LEU A 56 -0.68 -0.69 -13.99
N ILE A 57 -1.94 -0.83 -14.40
CA ILE A 57 -3.05 -0.81 -13.43
C ILE A 57 -3.21 -2.19 -12.78
N LEU A 58 -3.19 -2.24 -11.45
CA LEU A 58 -3.19 -3.50 -10.71
C LEU A 58 -4.48 -3.65 -9.87
N PRO A 59 -5.09 -4.85 -9.86
CA PRO A 59 -6.26 -5.11 -9.05
C PRO A 59 -5.90 -5.13 -7.54
N PRO A 60 -6.83 -4.74 -6.66
CA PRO A 60 -6.55 -4.52 -5.24
C PRO A 60 -6.35 -5.80 -4.43
N LYS A 61 -6.90 -6.93 -4.88
CA LYS A 61 -7.06 -8.16 -4.11
C LYS A 61 -6.68 -9.38 -4.94
N HIS A 62 -5.40 -9.48 -5.29
CA HIS A 62 -4.87 -10.64 -6.00
C HIS A 62 -3.58 -11.11 -5.35
N LEU A 63 -3.32 -12.41 -5.36
CA LEU A 63 -2.17 -13.00 -4.67
C LEU A 63 -0.83 -12.44 -5.21
N VAL A 64 -0.69 -12.33 -6.53
CA VAL A 64 0.51 -11.77 -7.17
C VAL A 64 0.78 -10.34 -6.68
N ILE A 65 -0.26 -9.52 -6.54
CA ILE A 65 -0.15 -8.13 -6.09
C ILE A 65 0.20 -8.07 -4.61
N LYS A 66 -0.38 -8.96 -3.79
CA LYS A 66 0.02 -9.11 -2.39
C LYS A 66 1.50 -9.45 -2.28
N ARG A 67 1.99 -10.44 -3.03
CA ARG A 67 3.42 -10.83 -3.04
C ARG A 67 4.33 -9.70 -3.51
N LEU A 68 3.93 -8.96 -4.54
CA LEU A 68 4.67 -7.78 -5.00
C LEU A 68 4.83 -6.76 -3.86
N ILE A 69 3.74 -6.40 -3.17
CA ILE A 69 3.78 -5.45 -2.06
C ILE A 69 4.63 -5.99 -0.90
N GLU A 70 4.54 -7.28 -0.58
CA GLU A 70 5.36 -7.92 0.46
C GLU A 70 6.85 -7.84 0.11
N GLN A 71 7.23 -8.11 -1.15
CA GLN A 71 8.61 -8.00 -1.61
C GLN A 71 9.13 -6.56 -1.47
N GLU A 72 8.41 -5.57 -2.00
CA GLU A 72 8.80 -4.16 -1.85
C GLU A 72 8.88 -3.75 -0.38
N HIS A 73 7.97 -4.25 0.45
CA HIS A 73 7.99 -4.00 1.89
C HIS A 73 9.24 -4.54 2.59
N LEU A 74 9.73 -5.70 2.19
CA LEU A 74 10.96 -6.28 2.73
C LEU A 74 12.22 -5.60 2.18
N VAL A 75 12.25 -5.32 0.87
CA VAL A 75 13.36 -4.62 0.21
C VAL A 75 13.56 -3.23 0.83
N HIS A 76 12.48 -2.50 1.06
CA HIS A 76 12.49 -1.18 1.69
C HIS A 76 12.41 -1.22 3.22
N LYS A 77 12.94 -2.27 3.86
CA LYS A 77 13.17 -2.34 5.32
C LYS A 77 11.95 -1.97 6.15
N HIS A 78 10.77 -2.46 5.75
CA HIS A 78 9.51 -2.21 6.43
C HIS A 78 9.03 -0.75 6.43
N ALA A 79 9.27 0.01 5.34
CA ALA A 79 8.96 1.44 5.19
C ALA A 79 7.46 1.87 5.29
N GLY A 80 6.60 1.09 5.94
CA GLY A 80 5.20 1.45 6.14
C GLY A 80 4.47 1.72 4.82
N THR A 81 3.48 2.60 4.84
CA THR A 81 2.68 2.90 3.64
C THR A 81 3.41 3.78 2.62
N SER A 82 4.63 4.23 2.92
CA SER A 82 5.44 5.06 2.00
C SER A 82 5.90 4.30 0.74
N ILE A 83 5.92 2.97 0.80
CA ILE A 83 6.16 2.07 -0.34
C ILE A 83 5.18 2.34 -1.49
N LEU A 84 4.00 2.90 -1.18
CA LEU A 84 3.06 3.33 -2.22
C LEU A 84 3.67 4.34 -3.20
N THR A 85 4.56 5.22 -2.75
CA THR A 85 5.21 6.19 -3.63
C THR A 85 6.16 5.50 -4.60
N ILE A 86 6.94 4.54 -4.09
CA ILE A 86 7.88 3.73 -4.87
C ILE A 86 7.13 2.89 -5.90
N LEU A 87 6.08 2.20 -5.47
CA LEU A 87 5.25 1.40 -6.36
C LEU A 87 4.59 2.22 -7.47
N ARG A 88 4.24 3.49 -7.22
CA ARG A 88 3.57 4.36 -8.22
C ARG A 88 4.44 4.71 -9.42
N GLU A 89 5.76 4.54 -9.33
CA GLU A 89 6.67 4.71 -10.47
C GLU A 89 6.41 3.67 -11.56
N ARG A 90 5.81 2.52 -11.24
CA ARG A 90 5.62 1.42 -12.19
C ARG A 90 4.20 0.85 -12.18
N PHE A 91 3.49 1.00 -11.06
CA PHE A 91 2.23 0.33 -10.77
C PHE A 91 1.18 1.26 -10.17
N TRP A 92 -0.01 1.23 -10.72
CA TRP A 92 -1.19 1.88 -10.19
C TRP A 92 -2.13 0.86 -9.54
N ILE A 93 -1.94 0.58 -8.25
CA ILE A 93 -2.79 -0.35 -7.51
C ILE A 93 -4.11 0.35 -7.17
N ILE A 94 -5.23 -0.19 -7.64
CA ILE A 94 -6.57 0.29 -7.27
C ILE A 94 -6.72 0.20 -5.76
N LYS A 95 -7.22 1.27 -5.12
CA LYS A 95 -7.30 1.36 -3.64
C LYS A 95 -5.93 1.07 -2.97
N GLY A 96 -4.82 1.42 -3.64
CA GLY A 96 -3.47 1.00 -3.29
C GLY A 96 -3.06 1.23 -1.84
N ARG A 97 -3.36 2.41 -1.27
CA ARG A 97 -3.10 2.68 0.16
C ARG A 97 -3.77 1.64 1.07
N ARG A 98 -5.04 1.30 0.82
CA ARG A 98 -5.78 0.31 1.62
C ARG A 98 -5.19 -1.10 1.44
N THR A 99 -4.86 -1.48 0.20
CA THR A 99 -4.23 -2.78 -0.08
C THR A 99 -2.88 -2.89 0.63
N ILE A 100 -2.01 -1.90 0.47
CA ILE A 100 -0.67 -1.87 1.09
C ILE A 100 -0.77 -1.89 2.62
N SER A 101 -1.62 -1.06 3.21
CA SER A 101 -1.86 -1.10 4.66
C SER A 101 -2.33 -2.47 5.13
N SER A 102 -3.12 -3.20 4.32
CA SER A 102 -3.54 -4.55 4.68
C SER A 102 -2.36 -5.53 4.71
N VAL A 103 -1.50 -5.47 3.70
CA VAL A 103 -0.30 -6.33 3.63
C VAL A 103 0.66 -6.05 4.79
N ILE A 104 0.92 -4.78 5.09
CA ILE A 104 1.81 -4.39 6.19
C ILE A 104 1.24 -4.80 7.54
N ARG A 105 -0.08 -4.69 7.73
CA ARG A 105 -0.73 -5.19 8.95
C ARG A 105 -0.55 -6.68 9.16
N ASP A 106 -0.40 -7.47 8.09
CA ASP A 106 -0.15 -8.92 8.18
C ASP A 106 1.31 -9.25 8.53
N CYS A 107 2.25 -8.32 8.29
CA CYS A 107 3.67 -8.51 8.53
C CYS A 107 3.99 -8.69 10.03
N ILE A 108 4.60 -9.82 10.38
CA ILE A 108 4.94 -10.21 11.76
C ILE A 108 5.90 -9.19 12.41
N ILE A 109 6.89 -8.71 11.65
CA ILE A 109 7.88 -7.73 12.15
C ILE A 109 7.18 -6.41 12.50
N CYS A 110 6.35 -5.89 11.61
CA CYS A 110 5.58 -4.67 11.87
C CYS A 110 4.56 -4.83 13.00
N LYS A 111 3.91 -5.99 13.11
CA LYS A 111 3.02 -6.32 14.25
C LYS A 111 3.78 -6.21 15.57
N ARG A 112 4.94 -6.85 15.67
CA ARG A 112 5.79 -6.84 16.88
C ARG A 112 6.30 -5.44 17.24
N GLN A 113 6.64 -4.63 16.25
CA GLN A 113 7.08 -3.25 16.48
C GLN A 113 5.93 -2.35 16.98
N LYS A 114 4.72 -2.57 16.49
CA LYS A 114 3.53 -1.82 16.92
C LYS A 114 3.12 -2.12 18.37
N THR A 115 3.42 -3.31 18.88
CA THR A 115 3.03 -3.75 20.24
C THR A 115 3.88 -3.19 21.39
N LYS A 116 4.59 -2.07 21.21
CA LYS A 116 5.36 -1.43 22.29
C LYS A 116 4.81 -0.05 22.64
N ASN A 117 3.72 -0.06 23.42
CA ASN A 117 3.50 0.96 24.44
C ASN A 117 2.73 0.28 25.58
N LEU A 118 3.46 -0.38 26.47
CA LEU A 118 2.91 -0.69 27.78
C LEU A 118 2.94 0.63 28.54
N GLU A 119 1.79 1.26 28.70
CA GLU A 119 1.64 2.33 29.68
C GLU A 119 2.00 1.72 31.04
N VAL A 120 3.21 2.05 31.51
CA VAL A 120 3.57 1.76 32.90
C VAL A 120 2.67 2.66 33.72
N PRO A 121 1.82 2.13 34.63
CA PRO A 121 1.09 2.97 35.55
C PRO A 121 2.15 3.73 36.35
N ILE A 122 2.21 5.05 36.16
CA ILE A 122 3.02 5.92 37.00
C ILE A 122 2.43 5.73 38.40
N SER A 123 3.16 5.07 39.29
CA SER A 123 2.81 4.99 40.70
C SER A 123 2.92 6.39 41.29
N THR A 124 1.85 7.17 41.23
CA THR A 124 1.73 8.40 42.00
C THR A 124 1.67 7.99 43.47
N SER A 125 2.77 8.19 44.20
CA SER A 125 2.80 8.06 45.65
C SER A 125 1.83 9.07 46.24
N ALA A 126 0.73 8.59 46.80
CA ALA A 126 -0.24 9.40 47.51
C ALA A 126 0.36 9.93 48.83
N SER A 127 0.01 11.20 49.11
CA SER A 127 -0.14 11.83 50.42
C SER A 127 1.11 12.37 51.14
N ARG A 128 1.19 13.70 51.19
CA ARG A 128 1.57 14.38 52.44
C ARG A 128 0.42 15.31 52.84
N SER A 129 -0.35 14.87 53.81
CA SER A 129 -1.42 15.60 54.47
C SER A 129 -0.83 16.87 55.08
N ASN A 130 -1.28 18.05 54.65
CA ASN A 130 -1.02 19.28 55.39
C ASN A 130 -1.93 19.28 56.62
N GLN A 131 -1.37 19.03 57.80
CA GLN A 131 -2.04 19.32 59.06
C GLN A 131 -2.04 20.85 59.25
N THR A 132 -3.23 21.43 59.32
CA THR A 132 -3.45 22.79 59.77
C THR A 132 -3.14 22.85 61.27
N ILE A 133 -2.12 23.61 61.67
CA ILE A 133 -1.90 23.95 63.08
C ILE A 133 -2.85 25.10 63.40
N SER A 134 -3.86 24.79 64.22
CA SER A 134 -4.58 25.76 65.06
C SER A 134 -3.73 26.07 66.31
N SER A 135 -3.98 27.21 66.95
CA SER A 135 -3.37 27.84 68.16
C SER A 135 -2.49 29.05 67.77
N ILE A 136 -2.73 30.29 68.22
CA ILE A 136 -3.36 30.83 69.43
C ILE A 136 -4.03 32.16 69.07
#